data_AF-T1C8G1-F1
#
_entry.id   AF-T1C8G1-F1
#
_cell.length_a   1.000
_cell.length_b   1.000
_cell.length_c   1.000
_cell.angle_alpha   90.00
_cell.angle_beta   90.00
_cell.angle_gamma   90.00
#
_symmetry.space_group_name_H-M   'P 1'
#
loop_
_entity.id
_entity.type
_entity.pdbx_description
1 polymer ?
#
loop_
_entity_poly.entity_id
_entity_poly.type
_entity_poly.pdbx_seq_one_letter_code
_entity_poly.pdbx_strand_id
1 'polypeptide(L)'
;MNTQRARARAASQFEAKGQLPAELVSTLAPTVFLGYETLEATACRVVGIVRAGVALTQLAPGEAATVILERTPFYAESGGQVGDSGVLD
;
A
#
# COMPACT_ATOMS: atom_id res chain seq x y z
N MET A 1 15.84 -21.68 8.86
CA MET A 1 15.35 -22.03 7.51
C MET A 1 13.82 -21.85 7.32
N ASN A 2 12.98 -21.89 8.36
CA ASN A 2 11.53 -21.64 8.22
C ASN A 2 11.14 -20.15 8.10
N THR A 3 11.91 -19.24 8.72
CA THR A 3 11.64 -17.80 8.72
C THR A 3 11.74 -17.15 7.34
N GLN A 4 12.72 -17.56 6.54
CA GLN A 4 12.92 -17.03 5.18
C GLN A 4 11.82 -17.48 4.21
N ARG A 5 11.32 -18.73 4.35
CA ARG A 5 10.14 -19.21 3.61
C ARG A 5 8.85 -18.52 4.03
N ALA A 6 8.68 -18.24 5.32
CA ALA A 6 7.54 -17.49 5.82
C ALA A 6 7.53 -16.05 5.27
N ARG A 7 8.69 -15.37 5.25
CA ARG A 7 8.84 -14.04 4.63
C ARG A 7 8.56 -14.06 3.13
N ALA A 8 9.09 -15.04 2.40
CA ALA A 8 8.81 -15.18 0.97
C ALA A 8 7.31 -15.41 0.68
N ARG A 9 6.60 -16.15 1.55
CA ARG A 9 5.14 -16.34 1.44
C ARG A 9 4.33 -15.12 1.86
N ALA A 10 4.82 -14.32 2.82
CA ALA A 10 4.19 -13.06 3.21
C ALA A 10 4.32 -12.03 2.08
N ALA A 11 5.52 -11.90 1.51
CA ALA A 11 5.78 -11.07 0.34
C ALA A 11 4.95 -11.52 -0.88
N SER A 12 4.85 -12.83 -1.14
CA SER A 12 4.02 -13.34 -2.24
C SER A 12 2.51 -13.19 -1.98
N GLN A 13 2.07 -13.23 -0.72
CA GLN A 13 0.68 -12.91 -0.36
C GLN A 13 0.39 -11.42 -0.47
N PHE A 14 1.37 -10.54 -0.28
CA PHE A 14 1.23 -9.11 -0.55
C PHE A 14 1.17 -8.83 -2.06
N GLU A 15 2.02 -9.46 -2.87
CA GLU A 15 1.90 -9.44 -4.35
C GLU A 15 0.53 -9.95 -4.83
N ALA A 16 -0.01 -11.00 -4.20
CA ALA A 16 -1.35 -11.50 -4.52
C ALA A 16 -2.51 -10.65 -3.95
N LYS A 17 -2.30 -9.91 -2.84
CA LYS A 17 -3.25 -8.92 -2.30
C LYS A 17 -3.19 -7.56 -3.01
N GLY A 18 -2.17 -7.36 -3.85
CA GLY A 18 -1.87 -6.12 -4.57
C GLY A 18 -2.27 -6.10 -6.05
N GLN A 19 -3.15 -7.01 -6.50
CA GLN A 19 -3.75 -6.85 -7.84
C GLN A 19 -4.66 -5.63 -7.83
N LEU A 20 -4.10 -4.47 -8.15
CA LEU A 20 -4.85 -3.27 -8.44
C LEU A 20 -5.65 -3.50 -9.74
N PRO A 21 -6.93 -3.12 -9.79
CA PRO A 21 -7.71 -3.19 -11.03
C PRO A 21 -6.98 -2.42 -12.15
N ALA A 22 -6.88 -3.02 -13.34
CA ALA A 22 -6.16 -2.39 -14.47
C ALA A 22 -6.71 -1.00 -14.83
N GLU A 23 -8.04 -0.83 -14.75
CA GLU A 23 -8.71 0.46 -14.96
C GLU A 23 -8.34 1.50 -13.91
N LEU A 24 -8.08 1.09 -12.67
CA LEU A 24 -7.61 2.00 -11.64
C LEU A 24 -6.16 2.40 -11.92
N VAL A 25 -5.30 1.42 -12.20
CA VAL A 25 -3.87 1.66 -12.48
C VAL A 25 -3.67 2.60 -13.67
N SER A 26 -4.48 2.50 -14.72
CA SER A 26 -4.35 3.35 -15.90
C SER A 26 -4.67 4.83 -15.64
N THR A 27 -5.39 5.13 -14.55
CA THR A 27 -5.75 6.50 -14.16
C THR A 27 -4.84 7.09 -13.07
N LEU A 28 -4.03 6.26 -12.42
CA LEU A 28 -3.18 6.68 -11.32
C LEU A 28 -1.89 7.31 -11.82
N ALA A 29 -1.55 8.46 -11.24
CA ALA A 29 -0.21 9.01 -11.33
C ALA A 29 0.74 8.25 -10.37
N PRO A 30 2.06 8.24 -10.64
CA PRO A 30 3.03 7.70 -9.70
C PRO A 30 2.93 8.39 -8.33
N THR A 31 2.93 7.60 -7.25
CA THR A 31 2.98 8.13 -5.89
C THR A 31 4.31 8.82 -5.63
N VAL A 32 4.25 10.04 -5.08
CA VAL A 32 5.44 10.80 -4.69
C VAL A 32 5.97 10.28 -3.36
N PHE A 33 7.20 9.76 -3.38
CA PHE A 33 7.86 9.29 -2.17
C PHE A 33 8.55 10.43 -1.42
N LEU A 34 8.32 10.54 -0.11
CA LEU A 34 8.81 11.62 0.76
C LEU A 34 9.74 11.13 1.88
N GLY A 35 10.00 9.82 1.94
CA GLY A 35 10.69 9.21 3.09
C GLY A 35 12.18 9.53 3.19
N TYR A 36 12.76 10.21 2.18
CA TYR A 36 14.12 10.75 2.26
C TYR A 36 14.17 12.08 3.03
N GLU A 37 13.07 12.85 2.98
CA GLU A 37 12.99 14.19 3.54
C GLU A 37 12.28 14.23 4.89
N THR A 38 11.22 13.43 5.06
CA THR A 38 10.35 13.47 6.24
C THR A 38 9.75 12.11 6.56
N LEU A 39 9.46 11.88 7.84
CA LEU A 39 8.72 10.71 8.32
C LEU A 39 7.21 10.99 8.43
N GLU A 40 6.81 12.26 8.33
CA GLU A 40 5.42 12.70 8.44
C GLU A 40 5.02 13.46 7.17
N ALA A 41 3.80 13.22 6.70
CA ALA A 41 3.22 13.95 5.58
C ALA A 41 1.81 14.40 5.95
N THR A 42 1.54 15.70 5.79
CA THR A 42 0.23 16.30 6.08
C THR A 42 -0.52 16.58 4.78
N ALA A 43 -1.85 16.61 4.87
CA ALA A 43 -2.75 16.88 3.75
C ALA A 43 -2.49 15.96 2.54
N CYS A 44 -2.25 14.66 2.79
CA CYS A 44 -2.17 13.65 1.75
C CYS A 44 -3.56 13.30 1.22
N ARG A 45 -3.71 13.25 -0.10
CA ARG A 45 -4.96 12.79 -0.72
C ARG A 45 -4.99 11.28 -0.91
N VAL A 46 -6.11 10.67 -0.54
CA VAL A 46 -6.47 9.31 -0.98
C VAL A 46 -6.94 9.36 -2.42
N VAL A 47 -6.23 8.66 -3.30
CA VAL A 47 -6.53 8.60 -4.74
C VAL A 47 -7.14 7.26 -5.16
N GLY A 48 -7.17 6.28 -4.26
CA GLY A 48 -7.85 5.02 -4.49
C GLY A 48 -7.97 4.17 -3.23
N ILE A 49 -9.01 3.35 -3.18
CA ILE A 49 -9.23 2.33 -2.16
C ILE A 49 -9.50 1.02 -2.90
N VAL A 50 -8.79 -0.05 -2.55
CA VAL A 50 -8.94 -1.35 -3.19
C VAL A 50 -9.07 -2.45 -2.16
N ARG A 51 -10.08 -3.30 -2.33
CA ARG A 51 -10.29 -4.48 -1.51
C ARG A 51 -10.51 -5.69 -2.40
N ALA A 52 -9.71 -6.75 -2.18
CA ALA A 52 -9.79 -7.99 -2.95
C ALA A 52 -9.80 -7.77 -4.49
N GLY A 53 -8.98 -6.83 -4.97
CA GLY A 53 -8.87 -6.49 -6.39
C GLY A 53 -10.02 -5.66 -6.97
N VAL A 54 -10.92 -5.14 -6.12
CA VAL A 54 -12.03 -4.28 -6.52
C VAL A 54 -11.83 -2.87 -5.99
N ALA A 55 -11.98 -1.87 -6.85
CA ALA A 55 -11.95 -0.46 -6.44
C ALA A 55 -13.22 -0.10 -5.65
N LEU A 56 -13.03 0.60 -4.55
CA LEU A 56 -14.10 1.08 -3.66
C LEU A 56 -14.06 2.59 -3.55
N THR A 57 -15.20 3.19 -3.23
CA THR A 57 -15.31 4.62 -2.93
C THR A 57 -15.23 4.92 -1.44
N GLN A 58 -15.52 3.93 -0.58
CA GLN A 58 -15.57 4.07 0.88
C GLN A 58 -15.19 2.75 1.58
N LEU A 59 -14.82 2.85 2.85
CA LEU A 59 -14.46 1.76 3.75
C LEU A 59 -15.32 1.84 5.02
N ALA A 60 -15.84 0.71 5.49
CA ALA A 60 -16.51 0.65 6.79
C ALA A 60 -15.50 0.42 7.93
N PRO A 61 -15.82 0.82 9.19
CA PRO A 61 -14.97 0.54 10.34
C PRO A 61 -14.66 -0.95 10.49
N GLY A 62 -13.38 -1.27 10.74
CA GLY A 62 -12.91 -2.65 10.90
C GLY A 62 -12.63 -3.39 9.59
N GLU A 63 -12.86 -2.77 8.42
CA GLU A 63 -12.51 -3.37 7.14
C GLU A 63 -11.05 -3.15 6.77
N ALA A 64 -10.42 -4.21 6.24
CA ALA A 64 -9.07 -4.14 5.69
C ALA A 64 -9.11 -3.94 4.17
N ALA A 65 -8.31 -2.99 3.69
CA ALA A 65 -8.14 -2.69 2.28
C ALA A 65 -6.77 -2.04 2.02
N THR A 66 -6.39 -1.98 0.76
CA THR A 66 -5.24 -1.22 0.27
C THR A 66 -5.68 0.20 -0.04
N VAL A 67 -5.04 1.18 0.59
CA VAL A 67 -5.26 2.61 0.30
C VAL A 67 -4.11 3.12 -0.54
N ILE A 68 -4.42 3.91 -1.56
CA ILE A 68 -3.45 4.52 -2.47
C ILE A 68 -3.42 6.01 -2.20
N LEU A 69 -2.23 6.53 -1.92
CA LEU A 69 -1.99 7.95 -1.65
C LEU A 69 -1.26 8.58 -2.83
N GLU A 70 -1.51 9.86 -3.05
CA GLU A 70 -0.74 10.65 -4.03
C GLU A 70 0.73 10.84 -3.60
N ARG A 71 0.99 10.82 -2.28
CA ARG A 71 2.32 10.98 -1.68
C ARG A 71 2.40 10.27 -0.34
N THR A 72 3.58 9.78 0.02
CA THR A 72 3.78 9.01 1.25
C THR A 72 5.26 8.98 1.68
N PRO A 73 5.56 9.04 2.99
CA PRO A 73 6.91 8.76 3.49
C PRO A 73 7.16 7.26 3.71
N PHE A 74 6.14 6.41 3.63
CA PHE A 74 6.22 4.98 3.95
C PHE A 74 6.96 4.21 2.86
N TYR A 75 8.01 3.48 3.25
CA TYR A 75 8.65 2.49 2.38
C TYR A 75 7.71 1.30 2.13
N ALA A 76 7.55 0.97 0.85
CA ALA A 76 6.86 -0.24 0.45
C ALA A 76 7.67 -1.49 0.77
N GLU A 77 6.98 -2.60 1.04
CA GLU A 77 7.61 -3.90 1.18
C GLU A 77 8.16 -4.38 -0.18
N SER A 78 9.45 -4.69 -0.27
CA SER A 78 10.05 -5.25 -1.49
C SER A 78 11.33 -6.04 -1.19
N GLY A 79 11.61 -7.06 -2.01
CA GLY A 79 12.90 -7.80 -1.96
C GLY A 79 13.21 -8.49 -0.63
N GLY A 80 12.18 -8.81 0.17
CA GLY A 80 12.33 -9.42 1.50
C GLY A 80 12.60 -8.43 2.64
N GLN A 81 12.59 -7.13 2.36
CA GLN A 81 12.53 -6.07 3.37
C GLN A 81 11.11 -6.02 3.95
N VAL A 82 10.96 -5.53 5.19
CA VAL A 82 9.66 -5.30 5.81
C VAL A 82 9.30 -3.84 5.56
N GLY A 83 8.11 -3.57 5.03
CA GLY A 83 7.63 -2.21 4.80
C GLY A 83 7.35 -1.45 6.11
N ASP A 84 7.20 -0.14 5.99
CA ASP A 84 6.94 0.71 7.14
C ASP A 84 5.52 0.49 7.71
N SER A 85 5.34 0.84 8.98
CA SER A 85 4.05 0.78 9.68
C SER A 85 3.80 2.07 10.44
N GLY A 86 2.55 2.51 10.49
CA GLY A 86 2.16 3.80 11.04
C GLY A 86 0.65 4.03 10.89
N VAL A 87 0.24 5.29 10.98
CA VAL A 87 -1.17 5.68 11.01
C VAL A 87 -1.48 6.78 9.99
N LEU A 88 -2.77 6.86 9.61
CA LEU A 88 -3.34 7.97 8.85
C LEU A 88 -4.40 8.62 9.76
N ASP A 89 -4.16 9.87 10.16
CA ASP A 89 -4.97 10.62 11.14
C ASP A 89 -5.61 11.87 10.52
#